data_AF-A0A3A0VKS4-F1
#
_entry.id   AF-A0A3A0VKS4-F1
#
_cell.length_a   1.000
_cell.length_b   1.000
_cell.length_c   1.000
_cell.angle_alpha   90.00
_cell.angle_beta   90.00
_cell.angle_gamma   90.00
#
_symmetry.space_group_name_H-M   'P 1'
#
loop_
_entity.id
_entity.type
_entity.pdbx_description
1 polymer ?
#
loop_
_entity_poly.entity_id
_entity_poly.type
_entity_poly.pdbx_seq_one_letter_code
_entity_poly.pdbx_strand_id
1 'polypeptide(L)'
;MRKFLIFITLLALFCSITLLSWLYLTKSHTEHPHTVETLKIQYKEPQHFTGIQSPSQLTNIFFDSNKGIIHNWFVKNEEHVKKNQPLFEYYNVDIEHQITSKQKYLAHLNNIDPLKYPTISIERNRTQHEIETLQTQLRTTIYASMDGQIAINQRVPSQNNGLILQIFNPSAIIKAK
;
A
#
# COMPACT_ATOMS: atom_id res chain seq x y z
N MET A 1 72.71 4.49 92.91
CA MET A 1 71.94 5.47 92.09
C MET A 1 72.22 5.37 90.59
N ARG A 2 73.48 5.19 90.12
CA ARG A 2 73.83 5.12 88.68
C ARG A 2 73.11 4.01 87.88
N LYS A 3 72.90 2.82 88.45
CA LYS A 3 72.16 1.70 87.79
C LYS A 3 70.66 1.98 87.62
N PHE A 4 70.07 2.75 88.54
CA PHE A 4 68.64 3.12 88.50
C PHE A 4 68.37 4.18 87.42
N LEU A 5 69.28 5.15 87.27
CA LEU A 5 69.23 6.15 86.20
C LEU A 5 69.33 5.50 84.81
N ILE A 6 70.19 4.50 84.63
CA ILE A 6 70.31 3.75 83.36
C ILE A 6 68.99 3.03 83.03
N PHE A 7 68.34 2.44 84.03
CA PHE A 7 67.07 1.74 83.84
C PHE A 7 65.94 2.72 83.43
N ILE A 8 65.89 3.90 84.04
CA ILE A 8 64.92 4.95 83.68
C ILE A 8 65.17 5.44 82.25
N THR A 9 66.43 5.65 81.85
CA THR A 9 66.73 6.07 80.48
C THR A 9 66.35 5.02 79.44
N LEU A 10 66.53 3.73 79.75
CA LEU A 10 66.17 2.64 78.84
C LEU A 10 64.63 2.53 78.70
N LEU A 11 63.90 2.70 79.81
CA LEU A 11 62.44 2.67 79.83
C LEU A 11 61.85 3.86 79.05
N ALA A 12 62.42 5.05 79.18
CA ALA A 12 61.99 6.23 78.43
C ALA A 12 62.20 6.04 76.91
N LEU A 13 63.32 5.43 76.51
CA LEU A 13 63.61 5.09 75.12
C LEU A 13 62.60 4.08 74.56
N PHE A 14 62.28 3.04 75.33
CA PHE A 14 61.30 2.04 74.94
C PHE A 14 59.90 2.65 74.77
N CYS A 15 59.45 3.48 75.73
CA CYS A 15 58.18 4.19 75.63
C CYS A 15 58.10 5.12 74.41
N SER A 16 59.19 5.81 74.08
CA SER A 16 59.25 6.68 72.91
C SER A 16 59.06 5.91 71.60
N ILE A 17 59.75 4.77 71.45
CA ILE A 17 59.64 3.92 70.25
C ILE A 17 58.23 3.35 70.10
N THR A 18 57.60 2.92 71.20
CA THR A 18 56.23 2.41 71.16
C THR A 18 55.20 3.48 70.77
N LEU A 19 55.38 4.72 71.25
CA LEU A 19 54.50 5.85 70.91
C LEU A 19 54.61 6.25 69.45
N LEU A 20 55.84 6.33 68.92
CA LEU A 20 56.11 6.62 67.52
C LEU A 20 55.54 5.54 66.58
N SER A 21 55.69 4.27 66.96
CA SER A 21 55.15 3.15 66.18
C SER A 21 53.62 3.16 66.16
N TRP A 22 52.98 3.44 67.29
CA TRP A 22 51.52 3.56 67.38
C TRP A 22 50.99 4.66 66.46
N LEU A 23 51.56 5.86 66.53
CA LEU A 23 51.16 7.00 65.70
C LEU A 23 51.33 6.73 64.20
N TYR A 24 52.36 5.99 63.80
CA TYR A 24 52.59 5.62 62.40
C TYR A 24 51.55 4.63 61.87
N LEU A 25 51.17 3.63 62.68
CA LEU A 25 50.11 2.68 62.34
C LEU A 25 48.73 3.34 62.28
N THR A 26 48.44 4.31 63.16
CA THR A 26 47.12 4.98 63.14
C THR A 26 46.97 5.87 61.90
N LYS A 27 48.05 6.48 61.40
CA LYS A 27 48.00 7.31 60.18
C LYS A 27 47.88 6.51 58.89
N SER A 28 48.35 5.26 58.85
CA SER A 28 48.34 4.43 57.65
C SER A 28 46.99 3.76 57.38
N HIS A 29 46.11 3.65 58.39
CA HIS A 29 44.71 3.29 58.21
C HIS A 29 43.85 4.52 57.83
N THR A 30 44.03 5.01 56.61
CA THR A 30 43.00 5.84 55.96
C THR A 30 42.45 5.05 54.78
N GLU A 31 41.47 4.18 55.08
CA GLU A 31 40.71 3.49 54.04
C GLU A 31 40.02 4.53 53.16
N HIS A 32 40.48 4.67 51.92
CA HIS A 32 39.80 5.48 50.92
C HIS A 32 38.65 4.62 50.37
N PRO A 33 37.38 4.99 50.58
CA PRO A 33 36.27 4.22 50.05
C PRO A 33 36.31 4.30 48.53
N HIS A 34 36.61 3.18 47.88
CA HIS A 34 36.50 3.05 46.43
C HIS A 34 35.01 3.05 46.04
N THR A 35 34.41 4.23 45.86
CA THR A 35 33.07 4.35 45.27
C THR A 35 33.18 4.08 43.76
N VAL A 36 32.73 2.90 43.34
CA VAL A 36 32.61 2.53 41.93
C VAL A 36 31.31 3.13 41.40
N GLU A 37 31.40 4.10 40.49
CA GLU A 37 30.24 4.61 39.75
C GLU A 37 29.82 3.60 38.69
N THR A 38 28.66 2.96 38.89
CA THR A 38 28.08 2.04 37.90
C THR A 38 26.97 2.71 37.11
N LEU A 39 27.10 2.72 35.79
CA LEU A 39 26.04 3.13 34.86
C LEU A 39 25.07 1.96 34.67
N LYS A 40 23.81 2.12 35.10
CA LYS A 40 22.75 1.16 34.82
C LYS A 40 22.20 1.40 33.42
N ILE A 41 22.67 0.64 32.45
CA ILE A 41 22.18 0.70 31.07
C ILE A 41 20.89 -0.12 30.99
N GLN A 42 19.77 0.52 30.65
CA GLN A 42 18.51 -0.17 30.38
C GLN A 42 18.44 -0.56 28.90
N TYR A 43 18.63 -1.85 28.61
CA TYR A 43 18.47 -2.39 27.27
C TYR A 43 17.00 -2.29 26.83
N LYS A 44 16.76 -1.71 25.66
CA LYS A 44 15.47 -1.77 24.96
C LYS A 44 15.63 -2.74 23.80
N GLU A 45 14.91 -3.85 23.86
CA GLU A 45 14.91 -4.84 22.79
C GLU A 45 14.34 -4.23 21.50
N PRO A 46 14.97 -4.48 20.34
CA PRO A 46 14.43 -4.03 19.07
C PRO A 46 13.08 -4.68 18.80
N GLN A 47 12.13 -3.89 18.30
CA GLN A 47 10.83 -4.42 17.89
C GLN A 47 10.98 -5.18 16.57
N HIS A 48 10.64 -6.45 16.59
CA HIS A 48 10.56 -7.30 15.40
C HIS A 48 9.11 -7.45 14.97
N PHE A 49 8.84 -7.24 13.68
CA PHE A 49 7.53 -7.49 13.10
C PHE A 49 7.68 -8.33 11.84
N THR A 50 6.79 -9.31 11.70
CA THR A 50 6.63 -10.09 10.47
C THR A 50 5.39 -9.59 9.74
N GLY A 51 5.51 -9.32 8.45
CA GLY A 51 4.39 -8.86 7.65
C GLY A 51 4.47 -9.35 6.21
N ILE A 52 3.41 -9.08 5.45
CA ILE A 52 3.30 -9.39 4.03
C ILE A 52 3.52 -8.10 3.25
N GLN A 53 4.39 -8.16 2.24
CA GLN A 53 4.57 -7.06 1.31
C GLN A 53 3.34 -6.94 0.41
N SER A 54 2.73 -5.77 0.36
CA SER A 54 1.55 -5.50 -0.47
C SER A 54 1.68 -4.15 -1.15
N PRO A 55 1.08 -3.94 -2.33
CA PRO A 55 1.03 -2.63 -2.94
C PRO A 55 0.29 -1.65 -2.02
N SER A 56 0.77 -0.41 -1.96
CA SER A 56 0.16 0.68 -1.20
C SER A 56 -1.28 0.95 -1.63
N GLN A 57 -1.55 0.85 -2.92
CA GLN A 57 -2.89 0.94 -3.50
C GLN A 57 -3.10 -0.18 -4.52
N LEU A 58 -4.30 -0.76 -4.52
CA LEU A 58 -4.72 -1.81 -5.44
C LEU A 58 -6.18 -1.56 -5.81
N THR A 59 -6.46 -1.49 -7.12
CA THR A 59 -7.81 -1.53 -7.67
C THR A 59 -7.97 -2.79 -8.49
N ASN A 60 -9.02 -3.54 -8.22
CA ASN A 60 -9.41 -4.71 -8.99
C ASN A 60 -10.53 -4.33 -9.95
N ILE A 61 -10.42 -4.74 -11.21
CA ILE A 61 -11.45 -4.61 -12.23
C ILE A 61 -11.96 -6.01 -12.56
N PHE A 62 -13.26 -6.18 -12.40
CA PHE A 62 -13.97 -7.42 -12.67
C PHE A 62 -14.70 -7.34 -14.01
N PHE A 63 -14.80 -8.47 -14.70
CA PHE A 63 -15.58 -8.59 -15.92
C PHE A 63 -17.07 -8.42 -15.62
N ASP A 64 -17.76 -7.65 -16.46
CA ASP A 64 -19.20 -7.44 -16.38
C ASP A 64 -19.84 -7.87 -17.70
N SER A 65 -20.44 -9.06 -17.70
CA SER A 65 -21.09 -9.62 -18.89
C SER A 65 -22.29 -8.82 -19.37
N ASN A 66 -22.90 -7.98 -18.52
CA ASN A 66 -24.03 -7.15 -18.92
C ASN A 66 -23.62 -6.02 -19.86
N LYS A 67 -22.32 -5.64 -19.85
CA LYS A 67 -21.76 -4.66 -20.78
C LYS A 67 -21.41 -5.27 -22.13
N GLY A 68 -21.43 -6.60 -22.26
CA GLY A 68 -21.08 -7.34 -23.47
C GLY A 68 -19.69 -7.99 -23.37
N ILE A 69 -19.04 -8.14 -24.52
CA ILE A 69 -17.71 -8.77 -24.61
C ILE A 69 -16.61 -7.72 -24.62
N ILE A 70 -15.43 -8.04 -24.10
CA ILE A 70 -14.26 -7.17 -24.25
C ILE A 70 -13.81 -7.23 -25.71
N HIS A 71 -13.85 -6.10 -26.41
CA HIS A 71 -13.57 -6.04 -27.84
C HIS A 71 -12.15 -5.56 -28.13
N ASN A 72 -11.70 -4.51 -27.43
CA ASN A 72 -10.37 -3.97 -27.65
C ASN A 72 -9.68 -3.59 -26.34
N TRP A 73 -8.38 -3.85 -26.28
CA TRP A 73 -7.50 -3.47 -25.17
C TRP A 73 -6.61 -2.32 -25.64
N PHE A 74 -6.64 -1.20 -24.92
CA PHE A 74 -5.83 -0.02 -25.21
C PHE A 74 -4.48 -0.02 -24.50
N VAL A 75 -4.27 -0.99 -23.60
CA VAL A 75 -3.09 -1.09 -22.74
C VAL A 75 -2.46 -2.49 -22.78
N LYS A 76 -1.19 -2.57 -22.41
CA LYS A 76 -0.41 -3.82 -22.35
C LYS A 76 -0.14 -4.22 -20.90
N ASN A 77 0.00 -5.53 -20.66
CA ASN A 77 0.37 -6.01 -19.33
C ASN A 77 1.65 -5.31 -18.84
N GLU A 78 1.71 -5.01 -17.55
CA GLU A 78 2.83 -4.29 -16.88
C GLU A 78 3.04 -2.83 -17.30
N GLU A 79 2.18 -2.28 -18.16
CA GLU A 79 2.20 -0.87 -18.53
C GLU A 79 1.83 0.03 -17.33
N HIS A 80 2.45 1.21 -17.27
CA HIS A 80 2.07 2.24 -16.32
C HIS A 80 0.98 3.14 -16.93
N VAL A 81 -0.16 3.24 -16.26
CA VAL A 81 -1.33 4.00 -16.71
C VAL A 81 -1.58 5.20 -15.80
N LYS A 82 -2.12 6.28 -16.37
CA LYS A 82 -2.63 7.43 -15.62
C LYS A 82 -4.11 7.26 -15.31
N LYS A 83 -4.57 7.89 -14.24
CA LYS A 83 -6.00 8.03 -13.91
C LYS A 83 -6.75 8.58 -15.11
N ASN A 84 -7.92 8.02 -15.36
CA ASN A 84 -8.79 8.30 -16.50
C ASN A 84 -8.19 7.95 -17.88
N GLN A 85 -7.08 7.21 -17.94
CA GLN A 85 -6.61 6.62 -19.20
C GLN A 85 -7.53 5.46 -19.61
N PRO A 86 -7.95 5.36 -20.88
CA PRO A 86 -8.75 4.25 -21.35
C PRO A 86 -7.95 2.94 -21.27
N LEU A 87 -8.56 1.89 -20.74
CA LEU A 87 -7.94 0.57 -20.55
C LEU A 87 -8.41 -0.41 -21.61
N PHE A 88 -9.71 -0.56 -21.75
CA PHE A 88 -10.34 -1.44 -22.73
C PHE A 88 -11.78 -0.97 -22.99
N GLU A 89 -12.40 -1.50 -24.04
CA GLU A 89 -13.80 -1.27 -24.33
C GLU A 89 -14.60 -2.58 -24.37
N TYR A 90 -15.81 -2.50 -23.86
CA TYR A 90 -16.84 -3.49 -24.09
C TYR A 90 -17.55 -3.21 -25.41
N TYR A 91 -18.04 -4.28 -26.03
CA TYR A 91 -18.93 -4.27 -27.19
C TYR A 91 -20.16 -5.11 -26.90
N ASN A 92 -21.34 -4.53 -27.07
CA ASN A 92 -22.61 -5.18 -26.78
C ASN A 92 -23.29 -5.71 -28.05
N VAL A 93 -23.26 -7.03 -28.24
CA VAL A 93 -23.82 -7.73 -29.42
C VAL A 93 -25.35 -7.62 -29.46
N ASP A 94 -26.02 -7.62 -28.31
CA ASP A 94 -27.48 -7.49 -28.25
C ASP A 94 -27.93 -6.10 -28.73
N ILE A 95 -27.16 -5.07 -28.40
CA ILE A 95 -27.40 -3.70 -28.90
C ILE A 95 -27.13 -3.61 -30.41
N GLU A 96 -26.10 -4.28 -30.93
CA GLU A 96 -25.85 -4.36 -32.37
C GLU A 96 -27.06 -4.96 -33.11
N HIS A 97 -27.62 -6.06 -32.61
CA HIS A 97 -28.79 -6.69 -33.20
C HIS A 97 -30.03 -5.78 -33.16
N GLN A 98 -30.22 -5.02 -32.09
CA GLN A 98 -31.29 -4.04 -31.98
C GLN A 98 -31.12 -2.89 -32.98
N ILE A 99 -29.90 -2.34 -33.11
CA ILE A 99 -29.58 -1.30 -34.10
C ILE A 99 -29.89 -1.82 -35.50
N THR A 100 -29.40 -3.01 -35.84
CA THR A 100 -29.61 -3.63 -37.17
C THR A 100 -31.09 -3.81 -37.47
N SER A 101 -31.88 -4.25 -36.49
CA SER A 101 -33.33 -4.44 -36.64
C SER A 101 -34.06 -3.11 -36.85
N LYS A 102 -33.72 -2.07 -36.08
CA LYS A 102 -34.29 -0.72 -36.26
C LYS A 102 -33.88 -0.06 -37.57
N GLN A 103 -32.64 -0.27 -38.03
CA GLN A 103 -32.19 0.22 -39.33
C GLN A 103 -32.99 -0.41 -40.48
N LYS A 104 -33.28 -1.72 -40.43
CA LYS A 104 -34.17 -2.38 -41.40
C LYS A 104 -35.57 -1.79 -41.36
N TYR A 105 -36.11 -1.54 -40.17
CA TYR A 105 -37.42 -0.91 -40.01
C TYR A 105 -37.43 0.53 -40.56
N LEU A 106 -36.41 1.33 -40.28
CA LEU A 106 -36.26 2.68 -40.83
C LEU A 106 -36.20 2.66 -42.36
N ALA A 107 -35.47 1.73 -42.95
CA ALA A 107 -35.42 1.55 -44.41
C ALA A 107 -36.81 1.24 -44.99
N HIS A 108 -37.61 0.43 -44.31
CA HIS A 108 -39.01 0.19 -44.68
C HIS A 108 -39.86 1.48 -44.59
N LEU A 109 -39.73 2.25 -43.51
CA LEU A 109 -40.46 3.52 -43.35
C LEU A 109 -40.10 4.55 -44.43
N ASN A 110 -38.86 4.56 -44.90
CA ASN A 110 -38.39 5.44 -45.97
C ASN A 110 -39.00 5.13 -47.33
N ASN A 111 -39.52 3.91 -47.54
CA ASN A 111 -40.20 3.53 -48.78
C ASN A 111 -41.71 3.88 -48.77
N ILE A 112 -42.25 4.37 -47.65
CA ILE A 112 -43.65 4.74 -47.53
C ILE A 112 -43.85 6.20 -47.93
N ASP A 113 -44.82 6.45 -48.82
CA ASP A 113 -45.18 7.79 -49.28
C ASP A 113 -45.75 8.65 -48.12
N PRO A 114 -45.08 9.77 -47.76
CA PRO A 114 -45.53 10.65 -46.69
C PRO A 114 -46.88 11.32 -46.99
N LEU A 115 -47.24 11.48 -48.26
CA LEU A 115 -48.52 12.07 -48.66
C LEU A 115 -49.70 11.14 -48.34
N LYS A 116 -49.47 9.83 -48.30
CA LYS A 116 -50.49 8.83 -47.95
C LYS A 116 -50.60 8.61 -46.44
N TYR A 117 -49.52 8.81 -45.70
CA TYR A 117 -49.45 8.58 -44.25
C TYR A 117 -48.71 9.72 -43.54
N PRO A 118 -49.41 10.77 -43.08
CA PRO A 118 -48.79 11.96 -42.49
C PRO A 118 -47.94 11.69 -41.24
N THR A 119 -48.25 10.62 -40.49
CA THR A 119 -47.54 10.22 -39.26
C THR A 119 -46.19 9.54 -39.53
N ILE A 120 -45.89 9.17 -40.78
CA ILE A 120 -44.67 8.44 -41.13
C ILE A 120 -43.40 9.25 -40.88
N SER A 121 -43.47 10.58 -40.96
CA SER A 121 -42.34 11.47 -40.68
C SER A 121 -41.96 11.43 -39.20
N ILE A 122 -42.95 11.44 -38.31
CA ILE A 122 -42.76 11.34 -36.86
C ILE A 122 -42.14 9.99 -36.50
N GLU A 123 -42.66 8.90 -37.06
CA GLU A 123 -42.15 7.55 -36.79
C GLU A 123 -40.72 7.35 -37.31
N ARG A 124 -40.36 7.94 -38.46
CA ARG A 124 -38.98 7.96 -38.96
C ARG A 124 -38.04 8.68 -37.99
N ASN A 125 -38.42 9.88 -37.55
CA ASN A 125 -37.61 10.65 -36.60
C ASN A 125 -37.44 9.92 -35.27
N ARG A 126 -38.52 9.30 -34.76
CA ARG A 126 -38.48 8.48 -33.54
C ARG A 126 -37.52 7.29 -33.70
N THR A 127 -37.66 6.53 -34.79
CA THR A 127 -36.81 5.36 -35.07
C THR A 127 -35.34 5.77 -35.22
N GLN A 128 -35.07 6.90 -35.89
CA GLN A 128 -33.73 7.45 -36.05
C GLN A 128 -33.11 7.81 -34.69
N HIS A 129 -33.86 8.49 -33.83
CA HIS A 129 -33.39 8.84 -32.48
C HIS A 129 -33.12 7.61 -31.60
N GLU A 130 -33.96 6.57 -31.71
CA GLU A 130 -33.73 5.30 -31.02
C GLU A 130 -32.43 4.61 -31.49
N ILE A 131 -32.14 4.64 -32.79
CA ILE A 131 -30.88 4.12 -33.34
C ILE A 131 -29.69 4.89 -32.78
N GLU A 132 -29.74 6.22 -32.79
CA GLU A 132 -28.67 7.07 -32.24
C GLU A 132 -28.43 6.79 -30.75
N THR A 133 -29.51 6.64 -29.98
CA THR A 133 -29.42 6.30 -28.56
C THR A 133 -28.73 4.95 -28.37
N LEU A 134 -29.14 3.92 -29.11
CA LEU A 134 -28.51 2.60 -29.05
C LEU A 134 -27.03 2.64 -29.47
N GLN A 135 -26.68 3.45 -30.48
CA GLN A 135 -25.29 3.61 -30.91
C GLN A 135 -24.39 4.17 -29.80
N THR A 136 -24.90 5.05 -28.94
CA THR A 136 -24.13 5.53 -27.77
C THR A 136 -23.88 4.45 -26.71
N GLN A 137 -24.72 3.41 -26.68
CA GLN A 137 -24.66 2.31 -25.72
C GLN A 137 -23.91 1.07 -26.26
N LEU A 138 -23.65 1.02 -27.58
CA LEU A 138 -23.02 -0.11 -28.26
C LEU A 138 -21.62 -0.43 -27.70
N ARG A 139 -20.89 0.61 -27.28
CA ARG A 139 -19.53 0.51 -26.77
C ARG A 139 -19.41 1.20 -25.43
N THR A 140 -18.74 0.55 -24.49
CA THR A 140 -18.49 1.13 -23.16
C THR A 140 -17.00 1.06 -22.85
N THR A 141 -16.34 2.21 -22.79
CA THR A 141 -14.93 2.32 -22.42
C THR A 141 -14.74 2.30 -20.90
N ILE A 142 -13.81 1.49 -20.43
CA ILE A 142 -13.39 1.44 -19.03
C ILE A 142 -12.09 2.21 -18.86
N TYR A 143 -12.04 3.05 -17.83
CA TYR A 143 -10.92 3.93 -17.56
C TYR A 143 -10.21 3.56 -16.26
N ALA A 144 -8.93 3.89 -16.17
CA ALA A 144 -8.14 3.70 -14.95
C ALA A 144 -8.68 4.56 -13.79
N SER A 145 -8.92 3.93 -12.63
CA SER A 145 -9.38 4.62 -11.41
C SER A 145 -8.29 5.46 -10.74
N MET A 146 -7.03 5.08 -10.97
CA MET A 146 -5.84 5.67 -10.35
C MET A 146 -4.62 5.49 -11.24
N ASP A 147 -3.56 6.24 -10.93
CA ASP A 147 -2.24 6.04 -11.52
C ASP A 147 -1.62 4.75 -10.97
N GLY A 148 -0.96 3.98 -11.83
CA GLY A 148 -0.33 2.74 -11.38
C GLY A 148 0.12 1.83 -12.51
N GLN A 149 0.73 0.72 -12.12
CA GLN A 149 1.09 -0.35 -13.03
C GLN A 149 -0.09 -1.32 -13.17
N ILE A 150 -0.27 -1.87 -14.37
CA ILE A 150 -1.37 -2.81 -14.63
C ILE A 150 -0.89 -4.26 -14.66
N ALA A 151 -1.72 -5.15 -14.14
CA ALA A 151 -1.62 -6.59 -14.35
C ALA A 151 -2.91 -7.07 -15.02
N ILE A 152 -2.80 -7.65 -16.21
CA ILE A 152 -3.93 -8.23 -16.94
C ILE A 152 -3.99 -9.72 -16.61
N ASN A 153 -4.98 -10.12 -15.81
CA ASN A 153 -5.18 -11.52 -15.41
C ASN A 153 -5.81 -12.33 -16.54
N GLN A 154 -6.78 -11.75 -17.26
CA GLN A 154 -7.52 -12.42 -18.32
C GLN A 154 -7.92 -11.44 -19.43
N ARG A 155 -7.50 -11.71 -20.67
CA ARG A 155 -7.89 -10.92 -21.85
C ARG A 155 -9.26 -11.28 -22.41
N VAL A 156 -9.64 -12.55 -22.26
CA VAL A 156 -10.89 -13.12 -22.78
C VAL A 156 -11.58 -13.86 -21.61
N PRO A 157 -12.30 -13.13 -20.75
CA PRO A 157 -12.99 -13.73 -19.61
C PRO A 157 -14.18 -14.57 -20.09
N SER A 158 -14.39 -15.72 -19.44
CA SER A 158 -15.53 -16.61 -19.70
C SER A 158 -16.61 -16.56 -18.62
N GLN A 159 -16.30 -16.01 -17.44
CA GLN A 159 -17.20 -15.96 -16.29
C GLN A 159 -17.45 -14.52 -15.85
N ASN A 160 -18.72 -14.18 -15.66
CA ASN A 160 -19.11 -12.90 -15.09
C ASN A 160 -18.46 -12.71 -13.70
N ASN A 161 -18.10 -11.47 -13.37
CA ASN A 161 -17.43 -11.09 -12.14
C ASN A 161 -16.04 -11.74 -11.94
N GLY A 162 -15.43 -12.28 -13.00
CA GLY A 162 -14.03 -12.74 -12.98
C GLY A 162 -13.06 -11.56 -12.92
N LEU A 163 -11.97 -11.70 -12.14
CA LEU A 163 -10.90 -10.69 -12.10
C LEU A 163 -10.15 -10.66 -13.43
N ILE A 164 -10.20 -9.51 -14.13
CA ILE A 164 -9.59 -9.36 -15.46
C ILE A 164 -8.37 -8.45 -15.47
N LEU A 165 -8.36 -7.42 -14.62
CA LEU A 165 -7.29 -6.46 -14.57
C LEU A 165 -7.12 -5.93 -13.14
N GLN A 166 -5.89 -5.67 -12.77
CA GLN A 166 -5.53 -4.97 -11.54
C GLN A 166 -4.71 -3.74 -11.89
N ILE A 167 -4.95 -2.65 -11.18
CA ILE A 167 -4.10 -1.47 -11.19
C ILE A 167 -3.49 -1.41 -9.79
N PHE A 168 -2.17 -1.26 -9.69
CA PHE A 168 -1.50 -1.18 -8.39
C PHE A 168 -0.36 -0.18 -8.42
N ASN A 169 -0.09 0.43 -7.26
CA ASN A 169 1.10 1.25 -7.10
C ASN A 169 2.29 0.33 -6.77
N PRO A 170 3.42 0.42 -7.50
CA PRO A 170 4.59 -0.42 -7.25
C PRO A 170 5.26 -0.13 -5.90
N SER A 171 4.96 1.01 -5.27
CA SER A 171 5.40 1.31 -3.90
C SER A 171 4.73 0.35 -2.92
N ALA A 172 5.54 -0.52 -2.32
CA ALA A 172 5.06 -1.53 -1.40
C ALA A 172 5.04 -1.03 0.05
N ILE A 173 4.04 -1.49 0.80
CA ILE A 173 3.93 -1.33 2.25
C ILE A 173 3.94 -2.71 2.91
N ILE A 174 4.44 -2.78 4.13
CA ILE A 174 4.38 -3.99 4.95
C ILE A 174 3.06 -3.97 5.70
N LYS A 175 2.20 -4.97 5.47
CA LYS A 175 0.95 -5.16 6.22
C LYS A 175 1.13 -6.26 7.25
N ALA A 176 0.49 -6.12 8.41
CA ALA A 176 0.39 -7.20 9.38
C ALA A 176 -0.33 -8.40 8.74
N LYS A 177 0.08 -9.61 9.12
CA LYS A 177 -0.50 -10.87 8.61
C LYS A 177 -1.87 -11.15 9.23
#